data_AF-A0A1R3V841-F1
#
_entry.id   AF-A0A1R3V841-F1
#
_cell.length_a   1.000
_cell.length_b   1.000
_cell.length_c   1.000
_cell.angle_alpha   90.00
_cell.angle_beta   90.00
_cell.angle_gamma   90.00
#
_symmetry.space_group_name_H-M   'P 1'
#
loop_
_entity.id
_entity.type
_entity.pdbx_description
1 polymer ?
#
loop_
_entity_poly.entity_id
_entity_poly.type
_entity_poly.pdbx_seq_one_letter_code
_entity_poly.pdbx_strand_id
1 'polypeptide(L)'
;MRKYVVPFLSLFLDFIWINAVVGLAIYLVPSLPETAFGGPLPWSAQIVISLVLLSISRLLNLSLGEYLLSYAVAEWEAGVRLRQWPNLLLGTVGVLSGVNELVRGTEPGTGVPFLFMVEETPLKMVAITVYGALFGLGGIMLLRFATGAKLLNGALLASGVFVMAVNILFYHDAMVAAIIARNENQGRLITLEAAERAVALSPYGFVLLGVMAAILYFCRERPAAP
;
A
#
# COMPACT_ATOMS: atom_id res chain seq x y z
N MET A 1 -21.34 12.42 9.55
CA MET A 1 -20.16 11.95 8.79
C MET A 1 -19.72 10.53 9.16
N ARG A 2 -19.47 10.18 10.43
CA ARG A 2 -18.92 8.86 10.82
C ARG A 2 -19.73 7.62 10.38
N LYS A 3 -21.07 7.68 10.27
CA LYS A 3 -21.95 6.56 9.88
C LYS A 3 -21.66 5.97 8.49
N TYR A 4 -21.13 6.77 7.57
CA TYR A 4 -20.86 6.34 6.18
C TYR A 4 -19.38 6.05 5.90
N VAL A 5 -18.48 6.54 6.76
CA VAL A 5 -17.03 6.42 6.56
C VAL A 5 -16.57 4.97 6.69
N VAL A 6 -17.06 4.25 7.70
CA VAL A 6 -16.62 2.86 7.95
C VAL A 6 -17.12 1.89 6.87
N PRO A 7 -18.40 1.91 6.45
CA PRO A 7 -18.85 1.12 5.31
C PRO A 7 -18.13 1.46 4.00
N PHE A 8 -17.89 2.76 3.75
CA PHE A 8 -17.16 3.19 2.55
C PHE A 8 -15.70 2.71 2.56
N LEU A 9 -14.99 2.85 3.69
CA LEU A 9 -13.63 2.35 3.84
C LEU A 9 -13.57 0.83 3.69
N SER A 10 -14.55 0.12 4.24
CA SER A 10 -14.69 -1.32 4.06
C SER A 10 -14.80 -1.68 2.58
N LEU A 11 -15.70 -1.00 1.84
CA LEU A 11 -15.88 -1.21 0.40
C LEU A 11 -14.60 -0.97 -0.37
N PHE A 12 -13.90 0.12 -0.03
CA PHE A 12 -12.65 0.49 -0.65
C PHE A 12 -11.55 -0.54 -0.40
N LEU A 13 -11.38 -1.01 0.84
CA LEU A 13 -10.41 -2.05 1.20
C LEU A 13 -10.68 -3.36 0.44
N ASP A 14 -11.94 -3.78 0.32
CA ASP A 14 -12.29 -4.96 -0.45
C ASP A 14 -12.00 -4.79 -1.94
N PHE A 15 -12.36 -3.65 -2.52
CA PHE A 15 -12.12 -3.38 -3.93
C PHE A 15 -10.62 -3.44 -4.25
N ILE A 16 -9.77 -2.86 -3.41
CA ILE A 16 -8.32 -2.88 -3.59
C ILE A 16 -7.74 -4.27 -3.43
N TRP A 17 -8.14 -5.01 -2.41
CA TRP A 17 -7.68 -6.37 -2.20
C TRP A 17 -8.06 -7.28 -3.38
N ILE A 18 -9.32 -7.20 -3.82
CA ILE A 18 -9.82 -7.99 -4.95
C ILE A 18 -9.10 -7.59 -6.24
N ASN A 19 -8.90 -6.29 -6.49
CA ASN A 19 -8.19 -5.82 -7.67
C ASN A 19 -6.73 -6.30 -7.67
N ALA A 20 -6.06 -6.29 -6.51
CA ALA A 20 -4.71 -6.83 -6.36
C ALA A 20 -4.66 -8.34 -6.62
N VAL A 21 -5.63 -9.11 -6.12
CA VAL A 21 -5.73 -10.56 -6.39
C VAL A 21 -5.96 -10.83 -7.88
N VAL A 22 -6.83 -10.07 -8.54
CA VAL A 22 -7.07 -10.18 -9.99
C VAL A 22 -5.80 -9.86 -10.77
N GLY A 23 -5.11 -8.77 -10.44
CA GLY A 23 -3.85 -8.39 -11.08
C GLY A 23 -2.77 -9.46 -10.89
N LEU A 24 -2.63 -9.99 -9.68
CA LEU A 24 -1.69 -11.06 -9.36
C LEU A 24 -2.02 -12.36 -10.13
N ALA A 25 -3.29 -12.73 -10.21
CA ALA A 25 -3.71 -13.93 -10.94
C ALA A 25 -3.38 -13.83 -12.45
N ILE A 26 -3.59 -12.66 -13.05
CA ILE A 26 -3.24 -12.38 -14.45
C ILE A 26 -1.71 -12.43 -14.66
N TYR A 27 -0.95 -11.85 -13.73
CA TYR A 27 0.51 -11.84 -13.79
C TYR A 27 1.10 -13.26 -13.64
N LEU A 28 0.63 -14.04 -12.66
CA LEU A 28 1.15 -15.38 -12.40
C LEU A 28 0.71 -16.42 -13.44
N VAL A 29 -0.40 -16.18 -14.13
CA VAL A 29 -0.92 -17.07 -15.17
C VAL A 29 -1.24 -16.24 -16.42
N PRO A 30 -0.24 -15.90 -17.25
CA PRO A 30 -0.44 -15.07 -18.44
C PRO A 30 -1.39 -15.70 -19.46
N SER A 31 -1.52 -17.03 -19.45
CA SER A 31 -2.42 -17.79 -20.33
C SER A 31 -3.90 -17.68 -19.96
N LEU A 32 -4.23 -17.26 -18.73
CA LEU A 32 -5.61 -17.13 -18.25
C LEU A 32 -6.44 -16.13 -19.09
N PRO A 33 -5.95 -14.90 -19.35
CA PRO A 33 -6.65 -13.98 -20.23
C PRO A 33 -6.67 -14.43 -21.70
N GLU A 34 -5.60 -15.02 -22.22
CA GLU A 34 -5.56 -15.51 -23.61
C GLU A 34 -6.53 -16.67 -23.85
N THR A 35 -6.63 -17.60 -22.90
CA THR A 35 -7.53 -18.77 -23.01
C THR A 35 -9.00 -18.39 -22.82
N ALA A 36 -9.31 -17.41 -21.97
CA ALA A 36 -10.68 -17.02 -21.68
C ALA A 36 -11.22 -15.92 -22.62
N PHE A 37 -10.35 -15.05 -23.16
CA PHE A 37 -10.75 -13.85 -23.91
C PHE A 37 -10.09 -13.72 -25.30
N GLY A 38 -9.24 -14.67 -25.71
CA GLY A 38 -8.61 -14.67 -27.03
C GLY A 38 -7.54 -13.60 -27.22
N GLY A 39 -7.07 -12.98 -26.14
CA GLY A 39 -6.05 -11.93 -26.16
C GLY A 39 -5.78 -11.33 -24.77
N PRO A 40 -4.90 -10.32 -24.67
CA PRO A 40 -4.61 -9.66 -23.41
C PRO A 40 -5.86 -8.97 -22.87
N LEU A 41 -6.15 -9.18 -21.58
CA LEU A 41 -7.36 -8.67 -20.95
C LEU A 41 -7.28 -7.14 -20.80
N PRO A 42 -8.19 -6.37 -21.43
CA PRO A 42 -8.17 -4.92 -21.32
C PRO A 42 -8.45 -4.48 -19.89
N TRP A 43 -7.87 -3.33 -19.50
CA TRP A 43 -8.00 -2.79 -18.14
C TRP A 43 -9.46 -2.58 -17.71
N SER A 44 -10.33 -2.18 -18.63
CA SER A 44 -11.77 -2.07 -18.36
C SER A 44 -12.41 -3.41 -17.98
N ALA A 45 -12.01 -4.51 -18.61
CA ALA A 45 -12.48 -5.85 -18.28
C ALA A 45 -11.96 -6.31 -16.92
N GLN A 46 -10.72 -5.98 -16.55
CA GLN A 46 -10.17 -6.23 -15.21
C GLN A 46 -10.98 -5.52 -14.12
N ILE A 47 -11.39 -4.26 -14.36
CA ILE A 47 -12.26 -3.52 -13.44
C ILE A 47 -13.62 -4.21 -13.33
N VAL A 48 -14.24 -4.59 -14.45
CA VAL A 48 -15.54 -5.28 -14.42
C VAL A 48 -15.45 -6.59 -13.64
N ILE A 49 -14.42 -7.40 -13.86
CA ILE A 49 -14.17 -8.63 -13.09
C ILE A 49 -14.00 -8.32 -11.60
N SER A 50 -13.22 -7.29 -11.25
CA SER A 50 -13.02 -6.87 -9.86
C SER A 50 -14.34 -6.45 -9.20
N LEU A 51 -15.22 -5.73 -9.93
CA LEU A 51 -16.52 -5.30 -9.43
C LEU A 51 -17.50 -6.48 -9.27
N VAL A 52 -17.48 -7.45 -10.19
CA VAL A 52 -18.27 -8.68 -10.08
C VAL A 52 -17.81 -9.48 -8.86
N LEU A 53 -16.51 -9.70 -8.70
CA LEU A 53 -15.94 -10.39 -7.54
C LEU A 53 -16.22 -9.65 -6.24
N LEU A 54 -16.16 -8.32 -6.23
CA LEU A 54 -16.56 -7.50 -5.09
C LEU A 54 -18.02 -7.73 -4.71
N SER A 55 -18.91 -7.73 -5.70
CA SER A 55 -20.34 -7.97 -5.48
C SER A 55 -20.58 -9.38 -4.92
N ILE A 56 -19.91 -10.40 -5.47
CA ILE A 56 -19.99 -11.78 -4.97
C ILE A 56 -19.46 -11.88 -3.53
N SER A 57 -18.29 -11.31 -3.26
CA SER A 57 -17.68 -11.27 -1.92
C SER A 57 -18.64 -10.65 -0.90
N ARG A 58 -19.30 -9.54 -1.26
CA ARG A 58 -20.30 -8.88 -0.41
C ARG A 58 -21.55 -9.72 -0.20
N LEU A 59 -22.06 -10.38 -1.24
CA LEU A 59 -23.22 -11.28 -1.12
C LEU A 59 -22.94 -12.49 -0.22
N LEU A 60 -21.69 -12.98 -0.22
CA LEU A 60 -21.25 -14.10 0.60
C LEU A 60 -20.74 -13.71 2.00
N ASN A 61 -20.84 -12.43 2.38
CA ASN A 61 -20.26 -11.90 3.63
C ASN A 61 -18.75 -12.18 3.79
N LEU A 62 -18.01 -12.26 2.68
CA LEU A 62 -16.56 -12.46 2.64
C LEU A 62 -15.82 -11.13 2.52
N SER A 63 -16.18 -10.15 3.34
CA SER A 63 -15.59 -8.80 3.32
C SER A 63 -14.37 -8.72 4.24
N LEU A 64 -13.18 -8.58 3.65
CA LEU A 64 -11.95 -8.31 4.39
C LEU A 64 -12.03 -6.93 5.06
N GLY A 65 -12.60 -5.94 4.38
CA GLY A 65 -12.81 -4.59 4.91
C GLY A 65 -13.70 -4.58 6.15
N GLU A 66 -14.83 -5.30 6.14
CA GLU A 66 -15.68 -5.47 7.34
C GLU A 66 -14.93 -6.19 8.45
N TYR A 67 -14.19 -7.26 8.12
CA TYR A 67 -13.38 -7.98 9.10
C TYR A 67 -12.34 -7.07 9.78
N LEU A 68 -11.59 -6.30 8.98
CA LEU A 68 -10.56 -5.38 9.46
C LEU A 68 -11.15 -4.25 10.31
N LEU A 69 -12.32 -3.73 9.94
CA LEU A 69 -12.97 -2.60 10.61
C LEU A 69 -13.95 -3.01 11.70
N SER A 70 -14.20 -4.32 11.89
CA SER A 70 -15.16 -4.88 12.85
C SER A 70 -15.05 -4.30 14.26
N TYR A 71 -13.83 -4.04 14.73
CA TYR A 71 -13.62 -3.46 16.05
C TYR A 71 -13.95 -1.97 16.13
N ALA A 72 -13.65 -1.22 15.07
CA ALA A 72 -14.06 0.18 15.00
C ALA A 72 -15.59 0.30 15.03
N VAL A 73 -16.29 -0.62 14.36
CA VAL A 73 -17.76 -0.75 14.40
C VAL A 73 -18.24 -1.10 15.81
N ALA A 74 -17.68 -2.13 16.44
CA ALA A 74 -18.07 -2.55 17.78
C ALA A 74 -17.90 -1.43 18.83
N GLU A 75 -16.77 -0.71 18.80
CA GLU A 75 -16.57 0.45 19.69
C GLU A 75 -17.58 1.57 19.40
N TRP A 76 -17.95 1.79 18.14
CA TRP A 76 -18.94 2.79 17.75
C TRP A 76 -20.34 2.44 18.27
N GLU A 77 -20.75 1.18 18.11
CA GLU A 77 -22.03 0.66 18.61
C GLU A 77 -22.09 0.68 20.14
N ALA A 78 -20.97 0.43 20.81
CA ALA A 78 -20.83 0.58 22.26
C ALA A 78 -20.83 2.05 22.74
N GLY A 79 -20.98 3.02 21.83
CA GLY A 79 -21.07 4.44 22.17
C GLY A 79 -19.74 5.09 22.57
N VAL A 80 -18.60 4.43 22.29
CA VAL A 80 -17.27 4.96 22.62
C VAL A 80 -17.01 6.21 21.77
N ARG A 81 -16.89 7.37 22.44
CA ARG A 81 -16.72 8.68 21.77
C ARG A 81 -15.28 8.99 21.35
N LEU A 82 -14.33 8.10 21.61
CA LEU A 82 -12.91 8.32 21.34
C LEU A 82 -12.63 8.47 19.83
N ARG A 83 -11.53 9.16 19.50
CA ARG A 83 -11.14 9.41 18.11
C ARG A 83 -10.56 8.13 17.50
N GLN A 84 -11.23 7.56 16.51
CA GLN A 84 -10.79 6.38 15.76
C GLN A 84 -10.14 6.72 14.42
N TRP A 85 -10.33 7.95 13.93
CA TRP A 85 -9.84 8.38 12.62
C TRP A 85 -8.31 8.21 12.43
N PRO A 86 -7.42 8.34 13.44
CA PRO A 86 -5.99 8.11 13.22
C PRO A 86 -5.68 6.68 12.81
N ASN A 87 -6.28 5.70 13.50
CA ASN A 87 -6.18 4.28 13.17
C ASN A 87 -6.74 3.98 11.78
N LEU A 88 -7.91 4.55 11.46
CA LEU A 88 -8.54 4.34 10.15
C LEU A 88 -7.68 4.92 9.03
N LEU A 89 -7.17 6.15 9.20
CA LEU A 89 -6.36 6.81 8.18
C LEU A 89 -5.03 6.09 7.96
N LEU A 90 -4.21 5.95 9.01
CA LEU A 90 -2.89 5.31 8.86
C LEU A 90 -3.00 3.82 8.56
N GLY A 91 -4.00 3.15 9.13
CA GLY A 91 -4.25 1.74 8.85
C GLY A 91 -4.61 1.50 7.39
N THR A 92 -5.53 2.30 6.84
CA THR A 92 -5.86 2.23 5.41
C THR A 92 -4.66 2.58 4.55
N VAL A 93 -3.93 3.66 4.83
CA VAL A 93 -2.70 4.01 4.08
C VAL A 93 -1.69 2.87 4.13
N GLY A 94 -1.44 2.26 5.28
CA GLY A 94 -0.50 1.14 5.42
C GLY A 94 -0.90 -0.08 4.59
N VAL A 95 -2.19 -0.45 4.59
CA VAL A 95 -2.70 -1.54 3.74
C VAL A 95 -2.53 -1.21 2.26
N LEU A 96 -2.90 0.00 1.84
CA LEU A 96 -2.77 0.44 0.45
C LEU A 96 -1.33 0.45 -0.02
N SER A 97 -0.43 1.04 0.79
CA SER A 97 0.99 1.09 0.50
C SER A 97 1.57 -0.32 0.41
N GLY A 98 1.24 -1.21 1.34
CA GLY A 98 1.70 -2.59 1.31
C GLY A 98 1.22 -3.35 0.06
N VAL A 99 -0.06 -3.24 -0.29
CA VAL A 99 -0.60 -3.84 -1.52
C VAL A 99 0.05 -3.25 -2.77
N ASN A 100 0.25 -1.93 -2.81
CA ASN A 100 0.92 -1.28 -3.94
C ASN A 100 2.38 -1.73 -4.08
N GLU A 101 3.13 -1.89 -2.99
CA GLU A 101 4.49 -2.43 -3.03
C GLU A 101 4.52 -3.89 -3.47
N LEU A 102 3.58 -4.71 -3.01
CA LEU A 102 3.48 -6.12 -3.43
C LEU A 102 3.15 -6.27 -4.92
N VAL A 103 2.28 -5.42 -5.46
CA VAL A 103 1.84 -5.47 -6.86
C VAL A 103 2.84 -4.78 -7.79
N ARG A 104 3.29 -3.57 -7.45
CA ARG A 104 4.12 -2.73 -8.34
C ARG A 104 5.60 -2.77 -8.00
N GLY A 105 5.98 -2.89 -6.74
CA GLY A 105 7.38 -3.00 -6.34
C GLY A 105 8.03 -4.30 -6.82
N THR A 106 7.23 -5.24 -7.33
CA THR A 106 7.66 -6.51 -7.92
C THR A 106 7.65 -6.53 -9.46
N GLU A 107 7.22 -5.44 -10.10
CA GLU A 107 7.30 -5.30 -11.56
C GLU A 107 8.74 -4.91 -11.96
N PRO A 108 9.35 -5.63 -12.92
CA PRO A 108 10.63 -5.24 -13.50
C PRO A 108 10.55 -3.82 -14.10
N GLY A 109 11.60 -3.02 -13.91
CA GLY A 109 11.71 -1.68 -14.45
C GLY A 109 11.09 -0.57 -13.61
N THR A 110 10.79 -0.84 -12.32
CA THR A 110 10.27 0.18 -11.39
C THR A 110 11.37 0.98 -10.70
N GLY A 111 12.62 0.51 -10.76
CA GLY A 111 13.83 1.32 -10.66
C GLY A 111 14.19 1.91 -9.29
N VAL A 112 13.28 2.01 -8.33
CA VAL A 112 13.55 2.75 -7.08
C VAL A 112 14.71 2.08 -6.31
N PRO A 113 15.79 2.81 -5.94
CA PRO A 113 16.85 2.27 -5.11
C PRO A 113 16.30 1.83 -3.74
N PHE A 114 16.75 0.68 -3.24
CA PHE A 114 16.34 0.18 -1.92
C PHE A 114 17.56 -0.34 -1.16
N LEU A 115 17.89 0.26 -0.01
CA LEU A 115 19.00 -0.13 0.88
C LEU A 115 20.28 -0.51 0.10
N PHE A 116 20.87 0.46 -0.59
CA PHE A 116 22.10 0.33 -1.39
C PHE A 116 21.98 -0.50 -2.68
N MET A 117 20.80 -1.08 -2.97
CA MET A 117 20.56 -1.86 -4.19
C MET A 117 19.92 -0.98 -5.27
N VAL A 118 20.73 -0.64 -6.29
CA VAL A 118 20.28 0.11 -7.47
C VAL A 118 19.76 -0.85 -8.53
N GLU A 119 20.55 -1.86 -8.87
CA GLU A 119 20.21 -2.87 -9.87
C GLU A 119 19.03 -3.76 -9.43
N GLU A 120 18.23 -4.19 -10.39
CA GLU A 120 17.15 -5.14 -10.16
C GLU A 120 17.71 -6.55 -9.97
N THR A 121 18.00 -6.87 -8.71
CA THR A 121 18.44 -8.20 -8.31
C THR A 121 17.29 -8.97 -7.64
N PRO A 122 17.28 -10.31 -7.69
CA PRO A 122 16.30 -11.10 -6.95
C PRO A 122 16.25 -10.76 -5.46
N LEU A 123 17.41 -10.43 -4.87
CA LEU A 123 17.52 -10.01 -3.48
C LEU A 123 16.80 -8.68 -3.21
N LYS A 124 16.96 -7.69 -4.10
CA LYS A 124 16.23 -6.41 -4.02
C LYS A 124 14.72 -6.63 -4.07
N MET A 125 14.26 -7.48 -4.98
CA MET A 125 12.83 -7.79 -5.14
C MET A 125 12.25 -8.42 -3.86
N VAL A 126 12.96 -9.40 -3.28
CA VAL A 126 12.54 -10.01 -2.00
C VAL A 126 12.52 -8.97 -0.88
N ALA A 127 13.54 -8.12 -0.79
CA ALA A 127 13.63 -7.11 0.26
C ALA A 127 12.48 -6.10 0.17
N ILE A 128 12.17 -5.59 -1.03
CA ILE A 128 11.03 -4.69 -1.29
C ILE A 128 9.71 -5.40 -0.96
N THR A 129 9.55 -6.66 -1.38
CA THR A 129 8.34 -7.45 -1.12
C THR A 129 8.10 -7.63 0.37
N VAL A 130 9.14 -8.01 1.13
CA VAL A 130 9.06 -8.17 2.58
C VAL A 130 8.74 -6.83 3.24
N TYR A 131 9.38 -5.76 2.80
CA TYR A 131 9.14 -4.42 3.33
C TYR A 131 7.68 -3.97 3.09
N GLY A 132 7.17 -4.16 1.88
CA GLY A 132 5.77 -3.92 1.52
C GLY A 132 4.79 -4.75 2.35
N ALA A 133 5.08 -6.05 2.53
CA ALA A 133 4.27 -6.94 3.37
C ALA A 133 4.22 -6.47 4.83
N LEU A 134 5.35 -5.98 5.38
CA LEU A 134 5.39 -5.42 6.74
C LEU A 134 4.56 -4.13 6.85
N PHE A 135 4.58 -3.25 5.85
CA PHE A 135 3.70 -2.08 5.80
C PHE A 135 2.21 -2.47 5.75
N GLY A 136 1.88 -3.47 4.92
CA GLY A 136 0.53 -4.04 4.86
C GLY A 136 0.07 -4.60 6.20
N LEU A 137 0.94 -5.39 6.86
CA LEU A 137 0.68 -5.96 8.18
C LEU A 137 0.52 -4.85 9.24
N GLY A 138 1.40 -3.85 9.24
CA GLY A 138 1.32 -2.68 10.10
C GLY A 138 -0.01 -1.93 9.94
N GLY A 139 -0.47 -1.76 8.70
CA GLY A 139 -1.76 -1.19 8.38
C GLY A 139 -2.94 -2.01 8.93
N ILE A 140 -2.92 -3.33 8.71
CA ILE A 140 -3.91 -4.28 9.27
C ILE A 140 -3.96 -4.18 10.79
N MET A 141 -2.79 -4.18 11.45
CA MET A 141 -2.71 -4.07 12.90
C MET A 141 -3.31 -2.76 13.41
N LEU A 142 -3.08 -1.63 12.73
CA LEU A 142 -3.69 -0.34 13.08
C LEU A 142 -5.21 -0.34 12.90
N LEU A 143 -5.72 -0.89 11.80
CA LEU A 143 -7.17 -1.00 11.55
C LEU A 143 -7.86 -1.88 12.59
N ARG A 144 -7.17 -2.94 13.04
CA ARG A 144 -7.66 -3.82 14.09
C ARG A 144 -7.36 -3.32 15.49
N PHE A 145 -6.69 -2.18 15.68
CA PHE A 145 -6.28 -1.68 16.99
C PHE A 145 -5.45 -2.74 17.75
N ALA A 146 -4.65 -3.55 17.05
CA ALA A 146 -3.87 -4.60 17.67
C ALA A 146 -2.81 -4.02 18.61
N THR A 147 -2.51 -4.75 19.69
CA THR A 147 -1.42 -4.41 20.60
C THR A 147 -0.08 -4.46 19.87
N GLY A 148 0.78 -3.47 20.08
CA GLY A 148 2.06 -3.35 19.39
C GLY A 148 1.99 -2.79 17.96
N ALA A 149 0.79 -2.40 17.47
CA ALA A 149 0.64 -1.78 16.16
C ALA A 149 1.46 -0.49 16.03
N LYS A 150 1.53 0.33 17.08
CA LYS A 150 2.31 1.58 17.12
C LYS A 150 3.79 1.31 17.10
N LEU A 151 4.25 0.26 17.78
CA LEU A 151 5.67 -0.11 17.78
C LEU A 151 6.11 -0.56 16.39
N LEU A 152 5.37 -1.47 15.77
CA LEU A 152 5.69 -1.96 14.42
C LEU A 152 5.68 -0.82 13.40
N ASN A 153 4.62 -0.01 13.38
CA ASN A 153 4.52 1.10 12.43
C ASN A 153 5.56 2.20 12.73
N GLY A 154 5.90 2.43 14.00
CA GLY A 154 6.96 3.35 14.39
C GLY A 154 8.32 2.89 13.87
N ALA A 155 8.62 1.60 14.00
CA ALA A 155 9.84 1.01 13.46
C ALA A 155 9.89 1.09 11.93
N LEU A 156 8.77 0.84 11.24
CA LEU A 156 8.65 0.95 9.79
C LEU A 156 8.80 2.40 9.28
N LEU A 157 8.25 3.37 10.01
CA LEU A 157 8.44 4.78 9.67
C LEU A 157 9.90 5.21 9.89
N ALA A 158 10.52 4.78 10.99
CA ALA A 158 11.93 5.07 11.27
C ALA A 158 12.87 4.45 10.23
N SER A 159 12.63 3.20 9.84
CA SER A 159 13.40 2.55 8.77
C SER A 159 13.16 3.23 7.43
N GLY A 160 11.93 3.68 7.14
CA GLY A 160 11.63 4.45 5.93
C GLY A 160 12.39 5.77 5.85
N VAL A 161 12.49 6.50 6.96
CA VAL A 161 13.32 7.72 7.07
C VAL A 161 14.78 7.39 6.77
N PHE A 162 15.30 6.30 7.34
CA PHE A 162 16.68 5.87 7.10
C PHE A 162 16.94 5.51 5.63
N VAL A 163 16.08 4.67 5.04
CA VAL A 163 16.18 4.27 3.62
C VAL A 163 16.16 5.49 2.71
N MET A 164 15.23 6.42 2.95
CA MET A 164 15.09 7.63 2.14
C MET A 164 16.30 8.56 2.29
N ALA A 165 16.84 8.71 3.50
CA ALA A 165 18.06 9.49 3.72
C ALA A 165 19.26 8.89 2.95
N VAL A 166 19.44 7.57 3.01
CA VAL A 166 20.49 6.89 2.23
C VAL A 166 20.31 7.12 0.73
N ASN A 167 19.08 6.97 0.23
CA ASN A 167 18.81 7.16 -1.20
C ASN A 167 19.10 8.59 -1.67
N ILE A 168 18.69 9.60 -0.89
CA ILE A 168 18.90 11.01 -1.25
C ILE A 168 20.39 11.39 -1.18
N LEU A 169 21.11 10.92 -0.15
CA LEU A 169 22.50 11.31 0.07
C LEU A 169 23.48 10.62 -0.88
N PHE A 170 23.19 9.37 -1.29
CA PHE A 170 24.16 8.54 -1.99
C PHE A 170 23.73 8.10 -3.40
N TYR A 171 22.44 8.24 -3.75
CA TYR A 171 21.88 7.63 -4.96
C TYR A 171 21.02 8.59 -5.79
N HIS A 172 21.33 9.89 -5.78
CA HIS A 172 20.60 10.90 -6.55
C HIS A 172 20.45 10.51 -8.03
N ASP A 173 21.56 10.22 -8.72
CA ASP A 173 21.54 9.93 -10.17
C ASP A 173 20.82 8.61 -10.47
N ALA A 174 20.95 7.62 -9.57
CA ALA A 174 20.19 6.38 -9.65
C ALA A 174 18.68 6.60 -9.46
N MET A 175 18.27 7.54 -8.60
CA MET A 175 16.86 7.93 -8.46
C MET A 175 16.35 8.64 -9.71
N VAL A 176 17.15 9.50 -10.35
CA VAL A 176 16.78 10.15 -11.62
C VAL A 176 16.61 9.10 -12.72
N ALA A 177 17.60 8.22 -12.89
CA ALA A 177 17.56 7.14 -13.87
C ALA A 177 16.36 6.20 -13.65
N ALA A 178 16.07 5.87 -12.38
CA ALA A 178 14.91 5.08 -12.00
C ALA A 178 13.58 5.72 -12.42
N ILE A 179 13.43 7.03 -12.20
CA ILE A 179 12.23 7.76 -12.59
C ILE A 179 12.07 7.77 -14.11
N ILE A 180 13.16 7.97 -14.85
CA ILE A 180 13.16 7.95 -16.33
C ILE A 180 12.75 6.57 -16.83
N ALA A 181 13.46 5.52 -16.40
CA ALA A 181 13.18 4.14 -16.79
C ALA A 181 11.74 3.72 -16.47
N ARG A 182 11.24 4.09 -15.29
CA ARG A 182 9.85 3.82 -14.90
C ARG A 182 8.84 4.49 -15.84
N ASN A 183 9.08 5.74 -16.23
CA ASN A 183 8.17 6.45 -17.14
C ASN A 183 8.22 5.84 -18.54
N GLU A 184 9.42 5.50 -19.04
CA GLU A 184 9.59 4.82 -20.33
C GLU A 184 8.85 3.48 -20.36
N ASN A 185 8.96 2.67 -19.29
CA ASN A 185 8.23 1.41 -19.15
C ASN A 185 6.71 1.60 -19.09
N GLN A 186 6.23 2.76 -18.64
CA GLN A 186 4.81 3.13 -18.64
C GLN A 186 4.35 3.75 -19.97
N GLY A 187 5.20 3.78 -20.99
CA GLY A 187 4.92 4.43 -22.27
C GLY A 187 4.80 5.94 -22.18
N ARG A 188 5.37 6.55 -21.13
CA ARG A 188 5.36 7.99 -20.88
C ARG A 188 6.74 8.57 -21.13
N LEU A 189 6.80 9.64 -21.90
CA LEU A 189 8.03 10.40 -22.05
C LEU A 189 8.16 11.38 -20.89
N ILE A 190 9.31 11.36 -20.21
CA ILE A 190 9.69 12.34 -19.21
C ILE A 190 11.03 12.96 -19.60
N THR A 191 11.17 14.27 -19.43
CA THR A 191 12.46 14.93 -19.64
C THR A 191 13.38 14.70 -18.44
N LEU A 192 14.70 14.71 -18.67
CA LEU A 192 15.69 14.65 -17.59
C LEU A 192 15.42 15.73 -16.52
N GLU A 193 15.15 16.96 -16.95
CA GLU A 193 14.87 18.08 -16.05
C GLU A 193 13.63 17.84 -15.17
N ALA A 194 12.59 17.18 -15.70
CA ALA A 194 11.40 16.83 -14.92
C ALA A 194 11.70 15.70 -13.91
N ALA A 195 12.55 14.74 -14.27
CA ALA A 195 12.99 13.68 -13.36
C ALA A 195 13.87 14.24 -12.24
N GLU A 196 14.80 15.14 -12.54
CA GLU A 196 15.63 15.85 -11.55
C GLU A 196 14.79 16.67 -10.57
N ARG A 197 13.79 17.41 -11.07
CA ARG A 197 12.83 18.12 -10.20
C ARG A 197 12.07 17.16 -9.29
N ALA A 198 11.67 16.00 -9.78
CA ALA A 198 10.99 15.00 -8.96
C ALA A 198 11.90 14.47 -7.84
N VAL A 199 13.18 14.22 -8.12
CA VAL A 199 14.17 13.86 -7.09
C VAL A 199 14.44 15.01 -6.12
N ALA A 200 14.48 16.26 -6.60
CA ALA A 200 14.63 17.43 -5.74
C ALA A 200 13.46 17.61 -4.74
N LEU A 201 12.28 17.07 -5.06
CA LEU A 201 11.13 17.04 -4.16
C LEU A 201 11.16 15.87 -3.16
N SER A 202 12.06 14.89 -3.33
CA SER A 202 12.15 13.73 -2.43
C SER A 202 12.37 14.07 -0.94
N PRO A 203 13.06 15.16 -0.54
CA PRO A 203 13.15 15.54 0.87
C PRO A 203 11.80 15.89 1.51
N TYR A 204 10.79 16.29 0.74
CA TYR A 204 9.43 16.49 1.28
C TYR A 204 8.80 15.19 1.79
N GLY A 205 9.33 14.03 1.37
CA GLY A 205 8.99 12.75 1.96
C GLY A 205 9.24 12.69 3.47
N PHE A 206 10.26 13.41 3.99
CA PHE A 206 10.53 13.44 5.43
C PHE A 206 9.42 14.13 6.20
N VAL A 207 8.83 15.18 5.62
CA VAL A 207 7.69 15.88 6.19
C VAL A 207 6.49 14.95 6.24
N LEU A 208 6.22 14.21 5.16
CA LEU A 208 5.13 13.23 5.12
C LEU A 208 5.31 12.15 6.19
N LEU A 209 6.50 11.56 6.30
CA LEU A 209 6.82 10.56 7.32
C LEU A 209 6.69 11.13 8.75
N GLY A 210 7.13 12.37 8.96
CA GLY A 210 6.97 13.08 10.24
C GLY A 210 5.50 13.30 10.60
N VAL A 211 4.66 13.68 9.63
CA VAL A 211 3.21 13.80 9.83
C VAL A 211 2.59 12.45 10.14
N MET A 212 2.97 11.38 9.43
CA MET A 212 2.49 10.03 9.71
C MET A 212 2.89 9.56 11.11
N ALA A 213 4.11 9.84 11.55
CA ALA A 213 4.57 9.54 12.91
C ALA A 213 3.79 10.34 13.97
N ALA A 214 3.48 11.61 13.69
CA ALA A 214 2.66 12.43 14.57
C ALA A 214 1.22 11.90 14.68
N ILE A 215 0.63 11.46 13.56
CA ILE A 215 -0.70 10.83 13.57
C ILE A 215 -0.64 9.49 14.32
N LEU A 216 0.45 8.73 14.18
CA LEU A 216 0.63 7.44 14.85
C LEU A 216 0.60 7.58 16.36
N TYR A 217 1.11 8.69 16.92
CA TYR A 217 0.99 9.00 18.33
C TYR A 217 -0.47 8.99 18.82
N PHE A 218 -1.40 9.48 17.98
CA PHE A 218 -2.84 9.50 18.28
C PHE A 218 -3.56 8.18 17.97
N CYS A 219 -2.89 7.20 17.37
CA CYS A 219 -3.45 5.86 17.19
C CYS A 219 -3.62 5.17 18.55
N ARG A 220 -4.68 4.38 18.64
CA ARG A 220 -5.06 3.58 19.80
C ARG A 220 -4.73 2.11 19.56
N GLU A 221 -4.44 1.43 20.66
CA GLU A 221 -4.32 -0.01 20.71
C GLU A 221 -5.35 -0.55 21.70
N ARG A 222 -5.83 -1.77 21.46
CA ARG A 222 -6.63 -2.51 22.41
C ARG A 222 -5.79 -2.77 23.66
N PRO A 223 -6.41 -2.81 24.85
CA PRO A 223 -5.75 -3.35 26.03
C PRO A 223 -5.19 -4.74 25.70
N ALA A 224 -3.94 -4.99 26.07
CA ALA A 224 -3.41 -6.35 26.00
C ALA A 224 -4.34 -7.26 26.81
N ALA A 225 -4.71 -8.42 26.25
CA ALA A 225 -5.43 -9.41 27.03
C ALA A 225 -4.56 -9.79 28.25
N PRO A 226 -5.15 -9.87 29.46
CA PRO A 226 -4.42 -10.20 30.67
C PRO A 226 -3.82 -11.61 30.63
#